data_AF-A0A840G7Z7-F1
#
_entry.id   AF-A0A840G7Z7-F1
#
_cell.length_a   1.000
_cell.length_b   1.000
_cell.length_c   1.000
_cell.angle_alpha   90.00
_cell.angle_beta   90.00
_cell.angle_gamma   90.00
#
_symmetry.space_group_name_H-M   'P 1'
#
loop_
_entity.id
_entity.type
_entity.pdbx_description
1 polymer ?
#
loop_
_entity_poly.entity_id
_entity_poly.type
_entity_poly.pdbx_seq_one_letter_code
_entity_poly.pdbx_strand_id
1 'polypeptide(L)'
;MSSARTLSAAAAAALSLTLSVPAVAAGLISDDVALINMRSGLSSAIAKATGDDDDRKHARAFARQLEEKLPIRAPDRATYARYPDDGGSAVQLFIIGVVPAQGLEQEDVFVCAEQGGRVRALLGVTKKGDVYPVHSWSGPRKAKTPNAFACDAFVTAKRDEMNERLASQRKPR
;
A
#
# COMPACT_ATOMS: atom_id res chain seq x y z
N MET A 1 -74.45 1.68 -34.65
CA MET A 1 -73.17 0.98 -34.88
C MET A 1 -72.12 1.61 -33.98
N SER A 2 -71.48 0.75 -33.19
CA SER A 2 -70.20 0.86 -32.45
C SER A 2 -69.89 2.03 -31.50
N SER A 3 -69.94 1.69 -30.21
CA SER A 3 -69.05 2.16 -29.13
C SER A 3 -67.56 2.04 -29.46
N ALA A 4 -66.75 2.96 -28.93
CA ALA A 4 -65.43 2.62 -28.39
C ALA A 4 -65.00 3.62 -27.32
N ARG A 5 -64.93 3.13 -26.07
CA ARG A 5 -64.18 3.73 -24.96
C ARG A 5 -62.69 3.59 -25.25
N THR A 6 -61.88 4.56 -24.88
CA THR A 6 -60.42 4.37 -24.82
C THR A 6 -59.88 4.82 -23.46
N LEU A 7 -58.99 3.98 -22.93
CA LEU A 7 -58.55 3.87 -21.54
C LEU A 7 -57.51 4.93 -21.14
N SER A 8 -57.48 5.22 -19.82
CA SER A 8 -56.41 5.92 -19.10
C SER A 8 -55.04 5.24 -19.26
N ALA A 9 -53.97 6.05 -19.29
CA ALA A 9 -52.63 5.62 -18.92
C ALA A 9 -52.09 6.51 -17.80
N ALA A 10 -52.01 5.95 -16.59
CA ALA A 10 -51.35 6.54 -15.44
C ALA A 10 -49.83 6.47 -15.67
N ALA A 11 -49.17 7.63 -15.64
CA ALA A 11 -47.72 7.71 -15.68
C ALA A 11 -47.15 7.36 -14.29
N ALA A 12 -46.77 6.10 -14.11
CA ALA A 12 -45.97 5.68 -12.96
C ALA A 12 -44.52 6.12 -13.20
N ALA A 13 -44.12 7.24 -12.59
CA ALA A 13 -42.72 7.64 -12.51
C ALA A 13 -42.01 6.66 -11.56
N ALA A 14 -41.35 5.65 -12.13
CA ALA A 14 -40.43 4.80 -11.39
C ALA A 14 -39.18 5.62 -11.03
N LEU A 15 -39.13 6.10 -9.78
CA LEU A 15 -37.90 6.60 -9.17
C LEU A 15 -36.96 5.41 -8.98
N SER A 16 -36.11 5.15 -9.97
CA SER A 16 -34.96 4.26 -9.80
C SER A 16 -33.99 4.90 -8.81
N LEU A 17 -34.12 4.54 -7.53
CA LEU A 17 -33.08 4.70 -6.53
C LEU A 17 -31.87 3.88 -6.99
N THR A 18 -30.97 4.54 -7.72
CA THR A 18 -29.65 4.02 -8.00
C THR A 18 -28.90 3.98 -6.68
N LEU A 19 -28.96 2.81 -6.01
CA LEU A 19 -28.01 2.48 -4.96
C LEU A 19 -26.62 2.56 -5.58
N SER A 20 -25.99 3.71 -5.41
CA SER A 20 -24.57 3.89 -5.61
C SER A 20 -23.91 3.07 -4.51
N VAL A 21 -23.72 1.76 -4.76
CA VAL A 21 -22.83 0.95 -3.94
C VAL A 21 -21.50 1.72 -3.97
N PRO A 22 -20.99 2.23 -2.84
CA PRO A 22 -19.66 2.80 -2.85
C PRO A 22 -18.77 1.66 -3.33
N ALA A 23 -18.17 1.82 -4.51
CA ALA A 23 -17.18 0.89 -5.01
C ALA A 23 -16.10 0.84 -3.92
N VAL A 24 -16.15 -0.19 -3.09
CA VAL A 24 -15.13 -0.45 -2.08
C VAL A 24 -13.89 -0.71 -2.94
N ALA A 25 -12.99 0.27 -3.00
CA ALA A 25 -11.79 0.18 -3.81
C ALA A 25 -11.02 -1.04 -3.30
N ALA A 26 -11.12 -2.15 -4.02
CA ALA A 26 -10.50 -3.42 -3.69
C ALA A 26 -8.97 -3.23 -3.71
N GLY A 27 -8.38 -2.92 -2.56
CA GLY A 27 -6.94 -2.77 -2.37
C GLY A 27 -6.27 -4.12 -2.13
N LEU A 28 -4.95 -4.10 -1.95
CA LEU A 28 -4.10 -5.28 -1.68
C LEU A 28 -4.65 -6.27 -0.64
N ILE A 29 -5.40 -5.78 0.35
CA ILE A 29 -5.94 -6.57 1.47
C ILE A 29 -7.25 -7.30 1.15
N SER A 30 -7.89 -6.96 0.03
CA SER A 30 -9.19 -7.54 -0.36
C SER A 30 -9.07 -8.81 -1.21
N ASP A 31 -7.83 -9.23 -1.51
CA ASP A 31 -7.52 -10.38 -2.34
C ASP A 31 -6.49 -11.29 -1.64
N ASP A 32 -6.92 -12.46 -1.21
CA ASP A 32 -6.06 -13.45 -0.54
C ASP A 32 -4.88 -13.88 -1.42
N VAL A 33 -5.06 -13.94 -2.73
CA VAL A 33 -3.99 -14.27 -3.68
C VAL A 33 -2.96 -13.15 -3.69
N ALA A 34 -3.41 -11.88 -3.65
CA ALA A 34 -2.51 -10.74 -3.56
C ALA A 34 -1.68 -10.76 -2.26
N LEU A 35 -2.28 -11.14 -1.14
CA LEU A 35 -1.55 -11.29 0.13
C LEU A 35 -0.51 -12.42 0.07
N ILE A 36 -0.86 -13.57 -0.52
CA ILE A 36 0.07 -14.69 -0.72
C ILE A 36 1.25 -14.28 -1.61
N ASN A 37 0.96 -13.59 -2.72
CA ASN A 37 1.97 -13.10 -3.66
C ASN A 37 2.91 -12.10 -2.98
N MET A 38 2.36 -11.15 -2.24
CA MET A 38 3.15 -10.17 -1.48
C MET A 38 4.07 -10.86 -0.48
N ARG A 39 3.53 -11.75 0.37
CA ARG A 39 4.32 -12.46 1.40
C ARG A 39 5.48 -13.23 0.78
N SER A 40 5.22 -13.98 -0.29
CA SER A 40 6.22 -14.78 -0.99
C SER A 40 7.27 -13.90 -1.70
N GLY A 41 6.79 -12.87 -2.40
CA GLY A 41 7.61 -11.93 -3.15
C GLY A 41 8.55 -11.13 -2.24
N LEU A 42 8.04 -10.56 -1.15
CA LEU A 42 8.85 -9.83 -0.17
C LEU A 42 9.89 -10.74 0.47
N SER A 43 9.49 -11.94 0.90
CA SER A 43 10.38 -12.92 1.50
C SER A 43 11.55 -13.28 0.57
N SER A 44 11.27 -13.53 -0.70
CA SER A 44 12.30 -13.89 -1.68
C SER A 44 13.17 -12.71 -2.10
N ALA A 45 12.58 -11.53 -2.31
CA ALA A 45 13.30 -10.34 -2.71
C ALA A 45 14.26 -9.86 -1.62
N ILE A 46 13.83 -9.89 -0.36
CA ILE A 46 14.65 -9.43 0.78
C ILE A 46 15.82 -10.40 1.01
N ALA A 47 15.56 -11.70 1.10
CA ALA A 47 16.63 -12.69 1.28
C ALA A 47 17.70 -12.62 0.17
N LYS A 48 17.26 -12.42 -1.08
CA LYS A 48 18.18 -12.20 -2.21
C LYS A 48 19.00 -10.92 -2.05
N ALA A 49 18.38 -9.84 -1.56
CA ALA A 49 19.02 -8.53 -1.44
C ALA A 49 20.01 -8.45 -0.26
N THR A 50 19.74 -9.18 0.82
CA THR A 50 20.65 -9.26 1.97
C THR A 50 21.72 -10.34 1.77
N GLY A 51 21.42 -11.37 0.98
CA GLY A 51 22.27 -12.54 0.80
C GLY A 51 22.12 -13.55 1.95
N ASP A 52 21.06 -13.45 2.73
CA ASP A 52 20.79 -14.27 3.90
C ASP A 52 19.37 -14.85 3.84
N ASP A 53 19.26 -16.19 3.86
CA ASP A 53 17.96 -16.86 3.81
C ASP A 53 17.20 -16.78 5.15
N ASP A 54 17.86 -16.49 6.27
CA ASP A 54 17.18 -16.29 7.55
C ASP A 54 16.35 -15.00 7.56
N ASP A 55 16.72 -14.01 6.73
CA ASP A 55 15.97 -12.77 6.55
C ASP A 55 14.58 -12.97 5.93
N ARG A 56 14.30 -14.16 5.38
CA ARG A 56 12.94 -14.55 4.97
C ARG A 56 11.96 -14.46 6.13
N LYS A 57 12.40 -14.79 7.35
CA LYS A 57 11.55 -14.75 8.56
C LYS A 57 11.19 -13.30 8.91
N HIS A 58 12.17 -12.40 8.85
CA HIS A 58 11.99 -10.97 9.07
C HIS A 58 11.02 -10.36 8.04
N ALA A 59 11.21 -10.71 6.75
CA ALA A 59 10.32 -10.27 5.68
C ALA A 59 8.86 -10.76 5.86
N ARG A 60 8.67 -12.00 6.30
CA ARG A 60 7.32 -12.54 6.59
C ARG A 60 6.68 -11.88 7.81
N ALA A 61 7.46 -11.56 8.84
CA ALA A 61 6.97 -10.84 10.01
C ALA A 61 6.57 -9.39 9.64
N PHE A 62 7.37 -8.72 8.81
CA PHE A 62 7.01 -7.44 8.21
C PHE A 62 5.72 -7.52 7.39
N ALA A 63 5.55 -8.55 6.54
CA ALA A 63 4.34 -8.71 5.73
C ALA A 63 3.07 -8.81 6.60
N ARG A 64 3.14 -9.49 7.74
CA ARG A 64 2.04 -9.53 8.72
C ARG A 64 1.76 -8.16 9.34
N GLN A 65 2.81 -7.42 9.72
CA GLN A 65 2.65 -6.05 10.22
C GLN A 65 2.02 -5.12 9.17
N LEU A 66 2.41 -5.29 7.91
CA LEU A 66 1.83 -4.55 6.80
C LEU A 66 0.34 -4.89 6.62
N GLU A 67 -0.01 -6.18 6.65
CA GLU A 67 -1.40 -6.62 6.60
C GLU A 67 -2.24 -6.04 7.73
N GLU A 68 -1.74 -6.00 8.97
CA GLU A 68 -2.46 -5.40 10.11
C GLU A 68 -2.72 -3.90 9.92
N LYS A 69 -1.88 -3.19 9.16
CA LYS A 69 -2.03 -1.76 8.87
C LYS A 69 -2.92 -1.46 7.67
N LEU A 70 -3.18 -2.45 6.81
CA LEU A 70 -3.96 -2.32 5.59
C LEU A 70 -5.51 -2.45 5.69
N PRO A 71 -6.22 -3.04 6.69
CA PRO A 71 -7.57 -3.56 6.38
C PRO A 71 -8.80 -2.78 6.82
N ILE A 72 -8.81 -1.91 7.84
CA ILE A 72 -10.12 -1.60 8.49
C ILE A 72 -10.62 -0.17 8.22
N ARG A 73 -9.72 0.81 8.21
CA ARG A 73 -9.90 2.14 7.63
C ARG A 73 -8.49 2.60 7.31
N ALA A 74 -8.16 2.70 6.02
CA ALA A 74 -6.89 3.30 5.67
C ALA A 74 -6.78 4.67 6.36
N PRO A 75 -5.62 5.01 6.92
CA PRO A 75 -5.46 6.25 7.67
C PRO A 75 -5.76 7.46 6.77
N ASP A 76 -6.19 8.57 7.37
CA ASP A 76 -6.49 9.82 6.64
C ASP A 76 -5.30 10.40 5.87
N ARG A 77 -4.09 9.88 6.13
CA ARG A 77 -2.81 10.22 5.53
C ARG A 77 -1.96 8.96 5.39
N ALA A 78 -0.95 8.98 4.51
CA ALA A 78 -0.04 7.84 4.37
C ALA A 78 0.72 7.60 5.69
N THR A 79 0.89 6.32 6.06
CA THR A 79 1.55 5.91 7.31
C THR A 79 2.64 4.89 7.05
N TYR A 80 3.17 4.28 8.10
CA TYR A 80 4.23 3.30 8.02
C TYR A 80 3.82 1.97 8.65
N ALA A 81 4.20 0.89 7.99
CA ALA A 81 4.41 -0.42 8.63
C ALA A 81 5.92 -0.58 8.81
N ARG A 82 6.37 -1.15 9.93
CA ARG A 82 7.80 -1.36 10.18
C ARG A 82 8.05 -2.64 10.95
N TYR A 83 9.21 -3.23 10.74
CA TYR A 83 9.68 -4.41 11.45
C TYR A 83 11.21 -4.38 11.59
N PRO A 84 11.77 -4.63 12.78
CA PRO A 84 11.07 -4.70 14.06
C PRO A 84 10.33 -3.40 14.42
N ASP A 85 9.23 -3.52 15.17
CA ASP A 85 8.35 -2.42 15.54
C ASP A 85 8.94 -1.49 16.61
N ASP A 86 9.87 -2.01 17.41
CA ASP A 86 10.70 -1.27 18.38
C ASP A 86 11.78 -0.38 17.73
N GLY A 87 11.82 -0.33 16.39
CA GLY A 87 12.78 0.47 15.62
C GLY A 87 14.09 -0.27 15.35
N GLY A 88 14.35 -1.39 16.02
CA GLY A 88 15.53 -2.20 15.82
C GLY A 88 16.88 -1.50 16.00
N SER A 89 17.96 -2.23 15.74
CA SER A 89 19.31 -1.68 15.68
C SER A 89 19.74 -1.41 14.24
N ALA A 90 20.65 -0.45 14.01
CA ALA A 90 21.21 -0.20 12.68
C ALA A 90 22.00 -1.41 12.11
N VAL A 91 22.32 -2.40 12.95
CA VAL A 91 23.07 -3.60 12.58
C VAL A 91 22.16 -4.72 12.07
N GLN A 92 20.96 -4.87 12.64
CA GLN A 92 20.00 -5.88 12.21
C GLN A 92 19.19 -5.45 10.99
N LEU A 93 18.52 -6.41 10.36
CA LEU A 93 17.61 -6.10 9.26
C LEU A 93 16.40 -5.32 9.79
N PHE A 94 16.23 -4.10 9.28
CA PHE A 94 15.07 -3.26 9.48
C PHE A 94 14.32 -3.09 8.16
N ILE A 95 13.01 -3.26 8.19
CA ILE A 95 12.13 -3.15 7.03
C ILE A 95 11.03 -2.15 7.36
N ILE A 96 10.82 -1.18 6.48
CA ILE A 96 9.78 -0.17 6.62
C ILE A 96 9.05 0.02 5.29
N GLY A 97 7.72 0.04 5.34
CA GLY A 97 6.87 0.27 4.19
C GLY A 97 5.95 1.46 4.38
N VAL A 98 5.70 2.20 3.30
CA VAL A 98 4.73 3.30 3.26
C VAL A 98 3.36 2.72 2.92
N VAL A 99 2.44 2.82 3.88
CA VAL A 99 1.05 2.36 3.74
C VAL A 99 0.21 3.50 3.14
N PRO A 100 -0.43 3.29 1.98
CA PRO A 100 -1.29 4.29 1.36
C PRO A 100 -2.42 4.78 2.30
N ALA A 101 -2.81 6.04 2.11
CA ALA A 101 -3.94 6.64 2.80
C ALA A 101 -5.28 6.16 2.22
N GLN A 102 -6.37 6.48 2.92
CA GLN A 102 -7.71 6.33 2.36
C GLN A 102 -7.89 7.18 1.09
N GLY A 103 -8.47 6.58 0.05
CA GLY A 103 -8.59 7.14 -1.30
C GLY A 103 -7.41 6.82 -2.22
N LEU A 104 -6.35 6.20 -1.71
CA LEU A 104 -5.16 5.76 -2.45
C LEU A 104 -4.94 4.25 -2.34
N GLU A 105 -5.98 3.46 -2.08
CA GLU A 105 -5.90 2.00 -1.87
C GLU A 105 -5.43 1.23 -3.11
N GLN A 106 -5.45 1.87 -4.28
CA GLN A 106 -4.99 1.32 -5.54
C GLN A 106 -3.52 1.61 -5.83
N GLU A 107 -2.87 2.46 -5.02
CA GLU A 107 -1.45 2.78 -5.16
C GLU A 107 -0.59 1.67 -4.58
N ASP A 108 0.64 1.60 -5.09
CA ASP A 108 1.62 0.62 -4.64
C ASP A 108 2.10 0.92 -3.21
N VAL A 109 2.37 -0.14 -2.45
CA VAL A 109 3.09 -0.02 -1.17
C VAL A 109 4.58 0.01 -1.46
N PHE A 110 5.28 1.07 -1.05
CA PHE A 110 6.72 1.17 -1.20
C PHE A 110 7.44 0.71 0.07
N VAL A 111 8.37 -0.23 -0.09
CA VAL A 111 9.09 -0.89 1.01
C VAL A 111 10.59 -0.62 0.86
N CYS A 112 11.24 -0.29 1.97
CA CYS A 112 12.69 -0.20 2.09
C CYS A 112 13.17 -1.19 3.15
N ALA A 113 14.19 -1.97 2.80
CA ALA A 113 14.89 -2.85 3.72
C ALA A 113 16.34 -2.40 3.86
N GLU A 114 16.86 -2.39 5.08
CA GLU A 114 18.22 -1.96 5.39
C GLU A 114 18.88 -2.81 6.46
N GLN A 115 20.21 -2.86 6.41
CA GLN A 115 21.01 -3.62 7.36
C GLN A 115 22.45 -3.08 7.36
N GLY A 116 23.00 -2.82 8.54
CA GLY A 116 24.34 -2.24 8.68
C GLY A 116 24.40 -0.78 8.20
N GLY A 117 23.35 0.01 8.44
CA GLY A 117 23.26 1.41 8.01
C GLY A 117 23.24 1.61 6.49
N ARG A 118 22.81 0.59 5.73
CA ARG A 118 22.75 0.61 4.26
C ARG A 118 21.43 0.03 3.76
N VAL A 119 20.87 0.66 2.75
CA VAL A 119 19.72 0.14 2.01
C VAL A 119 20.13 -1.13 1.27
N ARG A 120 19.43 -2.23 1.54
CA ARG A 120 19.60 -3.53 0.90
C ARG A 120 18.60 -3.71 -0.24
N ALA A 121 17.34 -3.32 -0.02
CA ALA A 121 16.29 -3.40 -1.02
C ALA A 121 15.41 -2.15 -1.00
N LEU A 122 14.98 -1.73 -2.20
CA LEU A 122 13.86 -0.81 -2.40
C LEU A 122 12.88 -1.54 -3.30
N LEU A 123 11.67 -1.75 -2.80
CA LEU A 123 10.65 -2.58 -3.43
C LEU A 123 9.34 -1.81 -3.54
N GLY A 124 8.59 -2.10 -4.60
CA GLY A 124 7.18 -1.76 -4.72
C GLY A 124 6.36 -3.05 -4.62
N VAL A 125 5.18 -2.95 -4.02
CA VAL A 125 4.17 -4.00 -3.97
C VAL A 125 2.92 -3.47 -4.63
N THR A 126 2.50 -4.08 -5.73
CA THR A 126 1.28 -3.66 -6.42
C THR A 126 0.03 -4.04 -5.64
N LYS A 127 -1.12 -3.50 -6.01
CA LYS A 127 -2.42 -3.95 -5.47
C LYS A 127 -2.71 -5.44 -5.69
N LYS A 128 -2.02 -6.10 -6.62
CA LYS A 128 -2.11 -7.55 -6.88
C LYS A 128 -1.10 -8.37 -6.07
N GLY A 129 -0.33 -7.70 -5.22
CA GLY A 129 0.73 -8.33 -4.43
C GLY A 129 2.02 -8.60 -5.19
N ASP A 130 2.14 -8.15 -6.45
CA ASP A 130 3.37 -8.34 -7.22
C ASP A 130 4.47 -7.47 -6.62
N VAL A 131 5.62 -8.08 -6.33
CA VAL A 131 6.78 -7.40 -5.74
C VAL A 131 7.82 -7.12 -6.82
N TYR A 132 8.24 -5.86 -6.94
CA TYR A 132 9.20 -5.45 -7.95
C TYR A 132 10.26 -4.48 -7.36
N PRO A 133 11.48 -4.45 -7.93
CA PRO A 133 12.52 -3.52 -7.50
C PRO A 133 12.24 -2.07 -7.94
N VAL A 134 12.45 -1.12 -7.05
CA VAL A 134 12.35 0.32 -7.35
C VAL A 134 13.71 0.84 -7.82
N HIS A 135 13.83 1.06 -9.13
CA HIS A 135 15.07 1.53 -9.76
C HIS A 135 15.16 3.05 -9.89
N SER A 136 14.03 3.77 -9.79
CA SER A 136 13.97 5.22 -10.01
C SER A 136 14.47 6.06 -8.83
N TRP A 137 14.77 5.46 -7.68
CA TRP A 137 15.27 6.20 -6.52
C TRP A 137 16.74 6.60 -6.69
N SER A 138 16.96 7.91 -6.74
CA SER A 138 18.28 8.56 -6.84
C SER A 138 18.80 9.13 -5.51
N GLY A 139 18.03 9.06 -4.44
CA GLY A 139 18.43 9.59 -3.14
C GLY A 139 19.42 8.71 -2.36
N PRO A 140 19.72 9.08 -1.10
CA PRO A 140 20.70 8.36 -0.28
C PRO A 140 20.36 6.88 -0.10
N ARG A 141 21.40 6.04 -0.05
CA ARG A 141 21.31 4.59 0.24
C ARG A 141 22.15 4.17 1.45
N LYS A 142 22.75 5.13 2.15
CA LYS A 142 23.53 4.94 3.37
C LYS A 142 23.01 5.91 4.42
N ALA A 143 23.09 5.49 5.68
CA ALA A 143 22.74 6.32 6.81
C ALA A 143 23.59 7.59 6.84
N LYS A 144 22.98 8.73 7.17
CA LYS A 144 23.68 10.02 7.29
C LYS A 144 24.64 10.06 8.49
N THR A 145 24.32 9.30 9.53
CA THR A 145 25.11 9.17 10.77
C THR A 145 25.13 7.70 11.21
N PRO A 146 26.10 7.26 12.04
CA PRO A 146 26.22 5.86 12.46
C PRO A 146 24.96 5.24 13.09
N ASN A 147 24.12 6.06 13.74
CA ASN A 147 22.90 5.62 14.41
C ASN A 147 21.61 5.95 13.65
N ALA A 148 21.71 6.46 12.41
CA ALA A 148 20.54 6.78 11.60
C ALA A 148 20.11 5.59 10.72
N PHE A 149 18.83 5.57 10.38
CA PHE A 149 18.27 4.67 9.39
C PHE A 149 18.53 5.22 7.98
N ALA A 150 19.13 4.42 7.10
CA ALA A 150 19.34 4.73 5.69
C ALA A 150 18.04 4.77 4.88
N CYS A 151 17.01 4.04 5.31
CA CYS A 151 15.69 4.01 4.68
C CYS A 151 14.89 5.31 4.87
N ASP A 152 15.23 6.14 5.86
CA ASP A 152 14.47 7.33 6.27
C ASP A 152 14.14 8.29 5.12
N ALA A 153 15.15 8.61 4.29
CA ALA A 153 14.98 9.52 3.16
C ALA A 153 14.00 8.97 2.11
N PHE A 154 14.07 7.67 1.82
CA PHE A 154 13.19 7.04 0.84
C PHE A 154 11.74 7.00 1.32
N VAL A 155 11.51 6.52 2.56
CA VAL A 155 10.15 6.38 3.10
C VAL A 155 9.50 7.72 3.39
N THR A 156 10.27 8.74 3.76
CA THR A 156 9.77 10.11 3.90
C THR A 156 9.34 10.65 2.54
N ALA A 157 10.20 10.56 1.51
CA ALA A 157 9.86 11.02 0.16
C ALA A 157 8.60 10.33 -0.39
N LYS A 158 8.48 9.00 -0.25
CA LYS A 158 7.30 8.27 -0.73
C LYS A 158 6.03 8.57 0.04
N ARG A 159 6.12 8.79 1.35
CA ARG A 159 4.96 9.24 2.14
C ARG A 159 4.52 10.63 1.71
N ASP A 160 5.47 11.54 1.50
CA ASP A 160 5.17 12.93 1.15
C ASP A 160 4.56 13.02 -0.27
N GLU A 161 5.10 12.27 -1.25
CA GLU A 161 4.50 12.10 -2.59
C GLU A 161 3.03 11.63 -2.51
N MET A 162 2.73 10.63 -1.67
CA MET A 162 1.35 10.15 -1.48
C MET A 162 0.44 11.19 -0.85
N ASN A 163 0.93 11.91 0.17
CA ASN A 163 0.15 12.94 0.84
C ASN A 163 -0.15 14.14 -0.08
N GLU A 164 0.79 14.53 -0.95
CA GLU A 164 0.57 15.56 -1.96
C GLU A 164 -0.49 15.17 -3.00
N ARG A 165 -0.46 13.90 -3.45
CA ARG A 165 -1.51 13.37 -4.33
C ARG A 165 -2.87 13.38 -3.66
N LEU A 166 -2.95 12.95 -2.41
CA LEU A 166 -4.18 12.98 -1.62
C LEU A 166 -4.73 14.40 -1.48
N ALA A 167 -3.87 15.37 -1.19
CA ALA A 167 -4.25 16.79 -1.09
C ALA A 167 -4.77 17.33 -2.44
N SER A 168 -4.16 16.90 -3.55
CA SER A 168 -4.56 17.30 -4.90
C SER A 168 -5.92 16.74 -5.31
N GLN A 169 -6.26 15.52 -4.89
CA GLN A 169 -7.58 14.91 -5.13
C GLN A 169 -8.71 15.60 -4.33
N ARG A 170 -8.39 16.20 -3.19
CA ARG A 170 -9.37 16.85 -2.29
C ARG A 170 -9.67 18.32 -2.63
N LYS A 171 -8.94 18.95 -3.57
CA LYS A 171 -9.26 20.31 -4.00
C LYS A 171 -10.54 20.30 -4.86
N PRO A 172 -11.63 20.99 -4.47
CA PRO A 172 -12.80 21.14 -5.33
C PRO A 172 -12.40 21.90 -6.60
N ARG A 173 -12.86 21.41 -7.75
CA ARG A 173 -12.73 22.09 -9.04
C ARG A 173 -13.60 23.33 -9.09
#